data_AF-A0A6V7JTV8-F1
#
_entry.id   AF-A0A6V7JTV8-F1
#
_cell.length_a   1.000
_cell.length_b   1.000
_cell.length_c   1.000
_cell.angle_alpha   90.00
_cell.angle_beta   90.00
_cell.angle_gamma   90.00
#
_symmetry.space_group_name_H-M   'P 1'
#
loop_
_entity.id
_entity.type
_entity.pdbx_description
1 polymer ?
#
loop_
_entity_poly.entity_id
_entity_poly.type
_entity_poly.pdbx_seq_one_letter_code
_entity_poly.pdbx_strand_id
1 'polypeptide(L)'
;EPLPILKGTNWSYPAEYDKARCIQRTVDPHVDEILGIEECLHLNVYTPVLPSTKSLPRYPVIVWFHGGGFQTGSGHGTSYSPTYLLDHDLVLVVANY
;
A
#
# COMPACT_ATOMS: atom_id res chain seq x y z
N GLU A 1 7.96 -2.69 17.52
CA GLU A 1 7.17 -1.46 17.37
C GLU A 1 7.79 -0.63 16.28
N PRO A 2 7.02 -0.14 15.29
CA PRO A 2 7.57 0.68 14.22
C PRO A 2 8.05 2.02 14.80
N LEU A 3 9.29 2.39 14.49
CA LEU A 3 9.78 3.72 14.77
C LEU A 3 9.35 4.68 13.65
N PRO A 4 9.07 5.96 13.96
CA PRO A 4 8.84 6.96 12.93
C PRO A 4 10.01 7.00 11.94
N ILE A 5 9.69 7.17 10.65
CA ILE A 5 10.72 7.38 9.62
C ILE A 5 11.53 8.62 10.02
N LEU A 6 12.86 8.47 10.06
CA LEU A 6 13.77 9.57 10.40
C LEU A 6 13.57 10.73 9.42
N LYS A 7 13.14 11.88 9.94
CA LYS A 7 13.05 13.11 9.15
C LYS A 7 14.46 13.66 8.93
N GLY A 8 15.01 13.43 7.75
CA GLY A 8 16.28 14.02 7.34
C GLY A 8 16.65 13.67 5.91
N THR A 9 16.90 14.71 5.11
CA THR A 9 17.45 14.76 3.74
C THR A 9 16.56 14.32 2.57
N ASN A 10 16.92 14.78 1.36
CA ASN A 10 16.25 14.56 0.08
C ASN A 10 16.26 13.07 -0.32
N TRP A 11 15.36 12.27 0.24
CA TRP A 11 15.18 10.89 -0.19
C TRP A 11 14.02 10.80 -1.18
N SER A 12 14.34 10.46 -2.43
CA SER A 12 13.37 10.00 -3.41
C SER A 12 13.47 8.48 -3.49
N TYR A 13 12.36 7.80 -3.25
CA TYR A 13 12.27 6.35 -3.42
C TYR A 13 11.31 6.03 -4.57
N PRO A 14 11.66 5.09 -5.47
CA PRO A 14 10.75 4.60 -6.51
C PRO A 14 9.47 4.04 -5.88
N ALA A 15 8.33 4.50 -6.40
CA ALA A 15 6.97 4.21 -5.90
C ALA A 15 6.01 3.82 -7.03
N GLU A 16 6.55 3.37 -8.17
CA GLU A 16 5.78 2.96 -9.35
C GLU A 16 5.21 1.54 -9.22
N TYR A 17 5.79 0.73 -8.32
CA TYR A 17 5.46 -0.68 -8.14
C TYR A 17 5.21 -1.02 -6.68
N ASP A 18 4.37 -2.04 -6.46
CA ASP A 18 4.11 -2.61 -5.15
C ASP A 18 5.42 -3.03 -4.46
N LYS A 19 5.58 -2.62 -3.19
CA LYS A 19 6.66 -3.13 -2.32
C LYS A 19 6.28 -4.49 -1.74
N ALA A 20 7.29 -5.24 -1.30
CA ALA A 20 7.12 -6.58 -0.79
C ALA A 20 6.10 -6.66 0.37
N ARG A 21 5.38 -7.78 0.42
CA ARG A 21 4.45 -8.13 1.51
C ARG A 21 5.22 -8.41 2.80
N CYS A 22 4.52 -8.31 3.93
CA CYS A 22 5.03 -8.81 5.20
C CYS A 22 5.15 -10.34 5.19
N ILE A 23 6.08 -10.85 6.00
CA ILE A 23 6.34 -12.28 6.14
C ILE A 23 5.05 -13.01 6.50
N GLN A 24 4.67 -13.98 5.68
CA GLN A 24 3.46 -14.78 5.87
C GLN A 24 3.59 -16.14 5.18
N ARG A 25 2.80 -17.11 5.61
CA ARG A 25 2.60 -18.35 4.84
C ARG A 25 1.66 -18.10 3.68
N THR A 26 1.84 -18.86 2.60
CA THR A 26 0.85 -18.90 1.52
C THR A 26 -0.52 -19.34 2.05
N VAL A 27 -1.58 -18.84 1.41
CA VAL A 27 -2.97 -19.19 1.73
C VAL A 27 -3.34 -20.59 1.21
N ASP A 28 -2.52 -21.17 0.32
CA ASP A 28 -2.72 -22.53 -0.17
C ASP A 28 -2.24 -23.54 0.89
N PRO A 29 -3.15 -24.35 1.47
CA PRO A 29 -2.80 -25.30 2.53
C PRO A 29 -1.92 -26.47 2.04
N HIS A 30 -1.78 -26.65 0.72
CA HIS A 30 -0.96 -27.71 0.13
C HIS A 30 0.47 -27.28 -0.18
N VAL A 31 0.80 -26.00 0.03
CA VAL A 31 2.12 -25.44 -0.25
C VAL A 31 2.71 -24.92 1.06
N ASP A 32 3.84 -25.48 1.48
CA ASP A 32 4.58 -25.01 2.66
C ASP A 32 5.64 -23.99 2.24
N GLU A 33 5.19 -22.79 1.87
CA GLU A 33 6.04 -21.68 1.44
C GLU A 33 5.82 -20.45 2.32
N ILE A 34 6.93 -19.81 2.71
CA ILE A 34 6.95 -18.53 3.41
C ILE A 34 7.32 -17.45 2.39
N LEU A 35 6.48 -16.42 2.29
CA LEU A 35 6.61 -15.31 1.34
C LEU A 35 6.83 -13.99 2.10
N GLY A 36 7.43 -13.00 1.45
CA GLY A 36 7.57 -11.63 1.97
C GLY A 36 8.88 -11.36 2.72
N ILE A 37 9.00 -10.16 3.27
CA ILE A 37 10.18 -9.68 4.05
C ILE A 37 9.73 -8.83 5.24
N GLU A 38 10.61 -8.57 6.21
CA GLU A 38 10.30 -7.73 7.39
C GLU A 38 10.21 -6.23 7.06
N GLU A 39 10.95 -5.78 6.03
CA GLU A 39 10.89 -4.41 5.50
C GLU A 39 9.64 -4.23 4.62
N CYS A 40 8.45 -4.43 5.21
CA CYS A 40 7.18 -4.46 4.49
C CYS A 40 6.24 -3.29 4.79
N LEU A 41 6.58 -2.45 5.77
CA LEU A 41 5.73 -1.34 6.24
C LEU A 41 5.66 -0.20 5.21
N HIS A 42 4.82 -0.41 4.20
CA HIS A 42 4.62 0.48 3.07
C HIS A 42 3.12 0.75 2.87
N LEU A 43 2.85 1.91 2.27
CA LEU A 43 1.53 2.33 1.83
C LEU A 43 1.53 2.53 0.32
N ASN A 44 0.50 2.03 -0.35
CA ASN A 44 0.20 2.37 -1.72
C ASN A 44 -0.81 3.52 -1.74
N VAL A 45 -0.53 4.59 -2.49
CA VAL A 45 -1.37 5.79 -2.54
C VAL A 45 -1.79 6.06 -3.98
N TYR A 46 -3.09 6.12 -4.22
CA TYR A 46 -3.67 6.31 -5.54
C TYR A 46 -4.61 7.52 -5.55
N THR A 47 -4.55 8.32 -6.61
CA THR A 47 -5.40 9.50 -6.85
C THR A 47 -5.65 9.64 -8.35
N PRO A 48 -6.83 10.10 -8.79
CA PRO A 48 -7.09 10.27 -10.22
C PRO A 48 -6.28 11.40 -10.84
N VAL A 49 -5.88 12.40 -10.03
CA VAL A 49 -5.08 13.56 -10.46
C VAL A 49 -3.96 13.82 -9.46
N LEU A 50 -2.74 13.97 -9.97
CA LEU A 50 -1.59 14.34 -9.16
C LEU A 50 -1.61 15.85 -8.83
N PRO A 51 -1.20 16.24 -7.61
CA PRO A 51 -0.97 17.65 -7.27
C PRO A 51 0.02 18.31 -8.23
N SER A 52 -0.23 19.58 -8.58
CA SER A 52 0.67 20.41 -9.36
C SER A 52 0.74 21.83 -8.77
N THR A 53 1.67 22.64 -9.26
CA THR A 53 1.80 24.05 -8.85
C THR A 53 0.54 24.88 -9.15
N LYS A 54 -0.32 24.41 -10.07
CA LYS A 54 -1.54 25.11 -10.50
C LYS A 54 -2.82 24.55 -9.90
N SER A 55 -2.79 23.33 -9.35
CA SER A 55 -3.96 22.65 -8.81
C SER A 55 -3.56 21.70 -7.68
N LEU A 56 -4.20 21.88 -6.54
CA LEU A 56 -4.07 21.01 -5.37
C LEU A 56 -5.45 20.43 -5.04
N PRO A 57 -5.88 19.34 -5.73
CA PRO A 57 -7.18 18.74 -5.49
C PRO A 57 -7.27 18.25 -4.03
N ARG A 58 -8.42 18.51 -3.41
CA ARG A 58 -8.72 18.07 -2.03
C ARG A 58 -9.83 17.06 -2.08
N TYR A 59 -9.44 15.80 -2.22
CA TYR A 59 -10.38 14.69 -2.29
C TYR A 59 -10.55 13.99 -0.93
N PRO A 60 -11.71 13.39 -0.64
CA PRO A 60 -11.88 12.48 0.49
C PRO A 60 -10.86 11.34 0.41
N VAL A 61 -10.35 10.92 1.58
CA VAL A 61 -9.34 9.86 1.69
C VAL A 61 -9.98 8.60 2.26
N ILE A 62 -9.86 7.49 1.54
CA ILE A 62 -10.22 6.16 2.02
C ILE A 62 -8.92 5.44 2.38
N VAL A 63 -8.83 4.95 3.61
CA VAL A 63 -7.71 4.12 4.07
C VAL A 63 -8.19 2.69 4.24
N TRP A 64 -7.57 1.76 3.53
CA TRP A 64 -7.92 0.35 3.51
C TRP A 64 -6.85 -0.51 4.18
N PHE A 65 -7.29 -1.33 5.13
CA PHE A 65 -6.50 -2.38 5.78
C PHE A 65 -7.00 -3.73 5.28
N HIS A 66 -6.10 -4.54 4.72
CA HIS A 66 -6.46 -5.84 4.19
C HIS A 66 -6.94 -6.81 5.29
N GLY A 67 -7.73 -7.81 4.91
CA GLY A 67 -8.11 -8.91 5.79
C GLY A 67 -6.97 -9.93 5.97
N GLY A 68 -7.33 -11.18 6.26
CA GLY A 68 -6.36 -12.30 6.39
C GLY A 68 -6.02 -12.68 7.83
N GLY A 69 -6.89 -12.34 8.78
CA GLY A 69 -6.84 -12.85 10.16
C GLY A 69 -5.58 -12.47 10.92
N PHE A 70 -4.97 -11.32 10.59
CA PHE A 70 -3.70 -10.85 11.14
C PHE A 70 -2.49 -11.76 10.86
N GLN A 71 -2.59 -12.65 9.86
CA GLN A 71 -1.56 -13.62 9.52
C GLN A 71 -1.14 -13.58 8.05
N THR A 72 -2.04 -13.13 7.17
CA THR A 72 -1.83 -13.09 5.72
C THR A 72 -2.45 -11.83 5.12
N GLY A 73 -2.12 -11.55 3.86
CA GLY A 73 -2.60 -10.40 3.10
C GLY A 73 -1.51 -9.39 2.76
N SER A 74 -1.87 -8.42 1.91
CA SER A 74 -0.99 -7.31 1.52
C SER A 74 -1.78 -6.21 0.84
N GLY A 75 -1.26 -5.00 0.83
CA GLY A 75 -1.80 -3.87 0.07
C GLY A 75 -1.53 -3.89 -1.44
N HIS A 76 -1.07 -5.00 -2.01
CA HIS A 76 -0.76 -5.09 -3.46
C HIS A 76 -1.97 -4.75 -4.34
N GLY A 77 -1.73 -4.02 -5.43
CA GLY A 77 -2.77 -3.62 -6.39
C GLY A 77 -3.40 -4.79 -7.16
N THR A 78 -2.74 -5.95 -7.18
CA THR A 78 -3.33 -7.19 -7.73
C THR A 78 -4.48 -7.73 -6.87
N SER A 79 -4.48 -7.46 -5.57
CA SER A 79 -5.57 -7.83 -4.65
C SER A 79 -6.56 -6.69 -4.44
N TYR A 80 -6.07 -5.45 -4.42
CA TYR A 80 -6.85 -4.24 -4.15
C TYR A 80 -6.65 -3.21 -5.27
N SER A 81 -7.14 -3.54 -6.47
CA SER A 81 -6.99 -2.67 -7.64
C SER A 81 -7.67 -1.32 -7.40
N PRO A 82 -6.99 -0.19 -7.67
CA PRO A 82 -7.59 1.14 -7.51
C PRO A 82 -8.56 1.49 -8.64
N THR A 83 -8.57 0.73 -9.73
CA THR A 83 -9.21 1.07 -11.02
C THR A 83 -10.65 1.56 -10.88
N TYR A 84 -11.51 0.82 -10.17
CA TYR A 84 -12.92 1.21 -10.00
C TYR A 84 -13.13 2.42 -9.08
N LEU A 85 -12.28 2.59 -8.05
CA LEU A 85 -12.45 3.69 -7.09
C LEU A 85 -11.92 5.02 -7.65
N LEU A 86 -10.95 4.97 -8.56
CA LEU A 86 -10.41 6.16 -9.22
C LEU A 86 -11.32 6.74 -10.32
N ASP A 87 -12.46 6.09 -10.62
CA ASP A 87 -13.56 6.72 -11.38
C ASP A 87 -14.25 7.84 -10.59
N HIS A 88 -13.91 7.99 -9.30
CA HIS A 88 -14.38 9.04 -8.41
C HIS A 88 -13.24 9.95 -7.95
N ASP A 89 -13.62 11.18 -7.59
CA ASP A 89 -12.74 12.18 -6.96
C ASP A 89 -12.38 11.79 -5.52
N LEU A 90 -11.50 10.79 -5.35
CA LEU A 90 -11.03 10.30 -4.04
C LEU A 90 -9.53 9.98 -4.05
N VAL A 91 -8.94 9.90 -2.86
CA VAL A 91 -7.62 9.28 -2.65
C VAL A 91 -7.82 7.93 -1.98
N LEU A 92 -7.24 6.88 -2.55
CA LEU A 92 -7.19 5.55 -1.95
C LEU A 92 -5.80 5.31 -1.37
N VAL A 93 -5.76 4.91 -0.09
CA VAL A 93 -4.54 4.49 0.60
C VAL A 93 -4.71 3.03 1.01
N VAL A 94 -3.77 2.16 0.63
CA VAL A 94 -3.78 0.74 0.95
C VAL A 94 -2.53 0.40 1.74
N ALA A 95 -2.68 -0.22 2.92
CA ALA A 95 -1.58 -0.45 3.86
C ALA A 95 -1.16 -1.92 3.98
N ASN A 96 0.14 -2.17 4.09
CA ASN A 96 0.69 -3.37 4.73
C ASN A 96 0.82 -3.13 6.25
N TYR A 97 0.55 -4.15 7.06
CA TYR A 97 0.65 -4.09 8.52
C TYR A 97 1.08 -5.43 9.12
#